data_AF-A0A947SW84-F1
#
_entry.id   AF-A0A947SW84-F1
#
_cell.length_a   1.000
_cell.length_b   1.000
_cell.length_c   1.000
_cell.angle_alpha   90.00
_cell.angle_beta   90.00
_cell.angle_gamma   90.00
#
_symmetry.space_group_name_H-M   'P 1'
#
loop_
_entity.id
_entity.type
_entity.pdbx_description
1 polymer ?
#
loop_
_entity_poly.entity_id
_entity_poly.type
_entity_poly.pdbx_seq_one_letter_code
_entity_poly.pdbx_strand_id
1 'polypeptide(L)' 'MHRTFIRIPATFFRVTLHNTVEDMTMALVPDESNANLIAHLLTEHYGLRKDERITVTPTVIRHSDNDVTTDMVISHH' A
#
# COMPACT_ATOMS: atom_id res chain seq x y z
N MET A 1 30.49 -0.59 -17.80
CA MET A 1 30.11 0.37 -16.75
C MET A 1 29.01 -0.26 -15.89
N HIS A 2 29.18 -0.24 -14.57
CA HIS A 2 28.34 -0.90 -13.57
C HIS A 2 26.98 -0.18 -13.44
N ARG A 3 25.86 -0.91 -13.49
CA ARG A 3 24.55 -0.37 -13.12
C ARG A 3 24.47 -0.29 -11.60
N THR A 4 24.40 0.91 -11.05
CA THR A 4 24.19 1.14 -9.62
C THR A 4 22.70 1.27 -9.37
N PHE A 5 22.09 0.28 -8.74
CA PHE A 5 20.69 0.36 -8.32
C PHE A 5 20.63 1.04 -6.95
N ILE A 6 19.92 2.16 -6.86
CA ILE A 6 19.64 2.83 -5.59
C ILE A 6 18.45 2.12 -4.96
N ARG A 7 18.65 1.40 -3.85
CA ARG A 7 17.55 0.89 -3.03
C ARG A 7 16.91 2.06 -2.30
N ILE A 8 15.69 2.42 -2.66
CA ILE A 8 14.87 3.31 -1.85
C ILE A 8 14.01 2.40 -0.97
N PRO A 9 14.31 2.21 0.33
CA PRO A 9 13.32 1.71 1.26
C PRO A 9 12.27 2.82 1.44
N ALA A 10 11.31 2.88 0.52
CA ALA A 10 10.21 3.80 0.65
C ALA A 10 9.31 3.27 1.77
N THR A 11 9.38 3.95 2.90
CA THR A 11 8.40 3.77 3.99
C THR A 11 7.09 4.35 3.52
N PHE A 12 6.03 3.55 3.62
CA PHE A 12 4.68 3.97 3.36
C PHE A 12 3.83 3.78 4.61
N PHE A 13 2.70 4.45 4.65
CA PHE A 13 1.66 4.28 5.64
C PHE A 13 0.50 3.58 4.95
N ARG A 14 0.15 2.41 5.47
CA ARG A 14 -0.96 1.60 4.97
C ARG A 14 -2.19 1.94 5.78
N VAL A 15 -3.25 2.35 5.09
CA VAL A 15 -4.58 2.50 5.68
C VAL A 15 -5.32 1.17 5.49
N THR A 16 -5.66 0.51 6.58
CA THR A 16 -6.29 -0.82 6.59
C THR A 16 -7.67 -0.73 7.23
N LEU A 17 -8.68 -1.31 6.57
CA LEU A 17 -9.98 -1.61 7.15
C LEU A 17 -9.92 -3.02 7.72
N HIS A 18 -10.10 -3.12 9.03
CA HIS A 18 -10.27 -4.38 9.71
C HIS A 18 -11.77 -4.66 9.80
N ASN A 19 -12.21 -5.82 9.30
CA ASN A 19 -13.54 -6.35 9.53
C ASN A 19 -13.43 -7.75 10.17
N THR A 20 -14.56 -8.40 10.45
CA THR A 20 -14.59 -9.71 11.14
C THR A 20 -14.13 -10.89 10.27
N VAL A 21 -14.04 -10.70 8.96
CA VAL A 21 -13.70 -11.73 7.97
C VAL A 21 -12.25 -11.61 7.55
N GLU A 22 -11.81 -10.40 7.22
CA GLU A 22 -10.49 -10.11 6.67
C GLU A 22 -10.05 -8.65 6.87
N ASP A 23 -8.75 -8.46 6.75
CA ASP A 23 -8.12 -7.14 6.74
C ASP A 23 -7.93 -6.67 5.29
N MET A 24 -8.56 -5.55 4.94
CA MET A 24 -8.49 -4.97 3.61
C MET A 24 -7.60 -3.74 3.59
N THR A 25 -6.64 -3.69 2.67
CA THR A 25 -5.85 -2.47 2.44
C THR A 25 -6.64 -1.49 1.58
N MET A 26 -6.92 -0.30 2.11
CA MET A 26 -7.68 0.74 1.40
C MET A 26 -6.77 1.72 0.67
N ALA A 27 -5.64 2.08 1.26
CA ALA A 27 -4.70 3.04 0.68
C ALA A 27 -3.27 2.76 1.15
N LEU A 28 -2.31 3.19 0.32
CA LEU A 28 -0.88 3.09 0.58
C LEU A 28 -0.24 4.44 0.24
N VAL A 29 0.26 5.13 1.26
CA VAL A 29 0.54 6.57 1.20
C VAL A 29 1.97 6.84 1.67
N PRO A 30 2.77 7.69 1.00
CA PRO A 30 4.17 7.89 1.39
C PRO A 30 4.35 8.79 2.63
N ASP A 31 3.27 9.40 3.13
CA ASP A 31 3.29 10.38 4.22
C ASP A 31 2.23 10.03 5.29
N GLU A 32 2.60 10.21 6.56
CA GLU A 32 1.76 9.88 7.71
C GLU A 32 0.55 10.81 7.84
N SER A 33 0.75 12.10 7.61
CA SER A 33 -0.30 13.12 7.75
C SER A 33 -1.42 12.86 6.74
N ASN A 34 -1.04 12.58 5.50
CA ASN A 34 -1.99 12.22 4.44
C ASN A 34 -2.69 10.90 4.72
N ALA A 35 -1.99 9.89 5.27
CA ALA A 35 -2.60 8.63 5.65
C ALA A 35 -3.64 8.80 6.77
N ASN A 36 -3.33 9.63 7.78
CA ASN A 36 -4.23 9.96 8.87
C ASN A 36 -5.45 10.75 8.38
N LEU A 37 -5.26 11.69 7.46
CA LEU A 37 -6.37 12.43 6.83
C LEU A 37 -7.31 11.47 6.07
N ILE A 38 -6.75 10.56 5.27
CA ILE A 38 -7.53 9.56 4.54
C ILE A 38 -8.29 8.66 5.52
N ALA A 39 -7.63 8.18 6.59
CA ALA A 39 -8.29 7.36 7.61
C ALA A 39 -9.45 8.10 8.28
N HIS A 40 -9.29 9.40 8.57
CA HIS A 40 -10.33 10.23 9.15
C HIS A 40 -11.52 10.38 8.19
N LEU A 41 -11.28 10.75 6.93
CA LEU A 41 -12.34 10.90 5.92
C LEU A 41 -13.09 9.59 5.68
N LEU A 42 -12.38 8.46 5.64
CA LEU A 42 -13.00 7.15 5.50
C LEU A 42 -13.82 6.79 6.74
N THR A 43 -13.35 7.12 7.94
CA THR A 43 -14.12 6.90 9.18
C THR A 43 -15.44 7.69 9.16
N GLU A 44 -15.42 8.94 8.68
CA GLU A 44 -16.61 9.79 8.61
C GLU A 44 -17.59 9.37 7.52
N HIS A 45 -17.10 8.97 6.34
CA HIS A 45 -17.94 8.77 5.16
C HIS A 45 -18.25 7.31 4.82
N TYR A 46 -17.44 6.35 5.27
CA TYR A 46 -17.62 4.93 4.93
C TYR A 46 -18.77 4.28 5.68
N GLY A 47 -19.13 4.80 6.87
CA GLY A 47 -20.19 4.25 7.71
C GLY A 47 -19.80 2.91 8.34
N LEU A 48 -18.74 2.92 9.16
CA LEU A 48 -18.21 1.72 9.81
C LEU A 48 -19.28 0.98 10.62
N ARG A 49 -19.33 -0.35 10.44
CA ARG A 49 -20.15 -1.24 11.25
C ARG A 49 -19.55 -1.42 12.65
N LYS A 50 -20.33 -1.96 13.59
CA LYS A 50 -19.96 -2.10 15.02
C LYS A 50 -18.61 -2.81 15.25
N ASP A 51 -18.20 -3.69 14.34
CA ASP A 51 -16.99 -4.49 14.45
C ASP A 51 -15.92 -4.11 13.40
N GLU A 52 -16.13 -3.02 12.66
CA GLU A 52 -15.18 -2.50 11.67
C GLU A 52 -14.35 -1.37 12.27
N ARG A 53 -13.05 -1.36 11.94
CA ARG A 53 -12.16 -0.26 12.34
C ARG A 53 -11.15 0.05 11.24
N ILE A 54 -10.78 1.31 11.13
CA ILE A 54 -9.74 1.77 10.22
C ILE A 54 -8.48 2.06 11.04
N THR A 55 -7.33 1.57 10.59
CA THR A 55 -6.05 1.86 11.21
C THR A 55 -5.01 2.29 10.19
N VAL A 56 -4.06 3.10 10.63
CA VAL A 56 -2.89 3.49 9.84
C VAL A 56 -1.67 2.79 10.42
N THR A 57 -0.94 2.06 9.58
CA THR A 57 0.24 1.30 10.03
C THR A 57 1.41 1.60 9.10
N PRO A 58 2.60 1.97 9.64
CA PRO A 58 3.79 2.08 8.83
C PRO A 58 4.14 0.71 8.23
N THR A 59 4.42 0.70 6.94
CA THR A 59 4.78 -0.49 6.17
C THR A 59 5.96 -0.17 5.25
N VAL A 60 6.74 -1.20 4.93
CA VAL A 60 7.81 -1.10 3.95
C VAL A 60 7.42 -1.97 2.78
N ILE A 61 7.34 -1.38 1.58
CA ILE A 61 7.21 -2.18 0.36
C ILE A 61 8.58 -2.83 0.14
N ARG A 62 8.66 -4.13 0.39
CA ARG A 62 9.80 -4.92 -0.06
C ARG A 62 9.55 -5.26 -1.50
N HIS A 63 10.45 -4.85 -2.39
CA HIS A 63 10.53 -5.48 -3.71
C HIS A 63 10.83 -6.96 -3.45
N SER A 64 9.84 -7.83 -3.68
CA SER A 64 10.10 -9.25 -3.82
C SER A 64 10.86 -9.41 -5.12
N ASP A 65 12.12 -9.82 -5.05
CA ASP A 65 12.97 -10.15 -6.21
C ASP A 65 12.44 -11.38 -7.01
N ASN A 66 11.16 -11.72 -6.90
CA ASN A 66 10.56 -13.00 -7.29
C ASN A 66 9.32 -12.89 -8.20
N ASP A 67 9.04 -11.74 -8.81
CA ASP A 67 8.19 -11.73 -10.01
C ASP A 67 9.07 -11.69 -11.25
N VAL A 68 9.37 -12.88 -11.76
CA VAL A 68 9.69 -13.10 -13.17
C VAL A 68 8.41 -12.83 -13.96
N THR A 69 7.99 -11.57 -14.04
CA THR A 69 7.15 -11.13 -15.15
C THR A 69 8.08 -10.99 -16.33
N THR A 70 8.08 -12.03 -17.15
CA THR A 70 8.45 -11.95 -18.56
C THR A 70 7.90 -10.67 -19.16
N ASP A 71 8.76 -9.67 -19.34
CA ASP A 71 8.57 -8.64 -20.35
C ASP A 71 8.51 -9.39 -21.69
N MET A 72 7.30 -9.76 -22.11
CA MET A 72 7.02 -10.03 -23.51
C MET A 72 7.20 -8.70 -24.24
N VAL A 73 8.43 -8.45 -24.69
CA VAL A 73 8.68 -7.47 -25.74
C VAL A 73 8.05 -8.05 -27.01
N ILE A 74 6.83 -7.59 -27.33
CA ILE A 74 6.27 -7.75 -28.68
C ILE A 74 7.09 -6.82 -29.57
N SER A 75 8.22 -7.32 -30.07
CA SER A 75 8.91 -6.74 -31.21
C SER A 75 8.23 -7.27 -32.45
N HIS A 76 7.43 -6.43 -33.10
CA HIS A 76 7.06 -6.65 -34.49
C HIS A 76 8.32 -6.63 -35.37
N HIS A 77 8.52 -7.69 -36.15
CA HIS A 77 9.18 -7.61 -37.46
C HIS A 77 8.71 -8.76 -38.36
#